data_AF-A0A7J9K356-F1
#
_entry.id   AF-A0A7J9K356-F1
#
_cell.length_a   1.000
_cell.length_b   1.000
_cell.length_c   1.000
_cell.angle_alpha   90.00
_cell.angle_beta   90.00
_cell.angle_gamma   90.00
#
_symmetry.space_group_name_H-M   'P 1'
#
loop_
_entity.id
_entity.type
_entity.pdbx_description
1 polymer ?
#
loop_
_entity_poly.entity_id
_entity_poly.type
_entity_poly.pdbx_seq_one_letter_code
_entity_poly.pdbx_strand_id
1 'polypeptide(L)'
;MKWPASFFSCGTNCSSWPAMGGKLPGPASGTAPANAYTTESNPIVVIGEQYIAPYPVDLKIQHTVFTVAENNFDITDVNDNPIFKVKNKLFSFPDRRVLLDAAGNPLVSLKQKVKILSVHRRWRVFRGESDKSSDFLFSVRKSSLVHLKMRTKTTTTTTLDVFLASNTSESLPDFKITEGWRDSSCTIFAGHAIIAQVLNLLFQS
;
A
#
# COMPACT_ATOMS: atom_id res chain seq x y z
N MET A 1 0.32 32.03 -27.60
CA MET A 1 0.26 30.60 -27.96
C MET A 1 -1.20 30.23 -28.13
N LYS A 2 -1.57 29.91 -29.38
CA LYS A 2 -2.94 29.68 -29.86
C LYS A 2 -3.40 28.28 -29.44
N TRP A 3 -4.62 28.17 -28.92
CA TRP A 3 -5.43 26.96 -28.97
C TRP A 3 -6.51 27.17 -30.03
N PRO A 4 -6.83 26.19 -30.89
CA PRO A 4 -8.08 26.21 -31.62
C PRO A 4 -9.11 25.30 -30.95
N ALA A 5 -10.25 25.89 -30.60
CA ALA A 5 -11.52 25.21 -30.53
C ALA A 5 -12.07 25.01 -31.96
N SER A 6 -12.54 23.82 -32.27
CA SER A 6 -13.38 23.45 -33.43
C SER A 6 -13.50 21.92 -33.45
N PHE A 7 -14.60 21.25 -33.77
CA PHE A 7 -15.99 21.60 -34.07
C PHE A 7 -16.75 20.28 -33.85
N PHE A 8 -17.92 20.32 -33.19
CA PHE A 8 -18.93 19.28 -33.42
C PHE A 8 -19.44 19.48 -34.86
N SER A 9 -19.32 18.45 -35.69
CA SER A 9 -20.14 18.34 -36.90
C SER A 9 -20.54 16.89 -37.09
N CYS A 10 -21.83 16.65 -36.83
CA CYS A 10 -22.52 15.43 -37.20
C CYS A 10 -22.67 15.42 -38.72
N GLY A 11 -21.85 14.63 -39.40
CA GLY A 11 -21.97 14.35 -40.82
C GLY A 11 -22.60 12.98 -41.01
N THR A 12 -23.88 12.95 -41.36
CA THR A 12 -24.59 11.78 -41.86
C THR A 12 -23.87 11.20 -43.07
N ASN A 13 -23.36 9.97 -42.96
CA ASN A 13 -23.38 9.04 -44.08
C ASN A 13 -23.50 7.60 -43.58
N CYS A 14 -24.71 7.06 -43.75
CA CYS A 14 -25.02 5.66 -43.55
C CYS A 14 -24.51 4.87 -44.75
N SER A 15 -23.51 4.03 -44.54
CA SER A 15 -23.22 2.89 -45.41
C SER A 15 -22.61 1.76 -44.57
N SER A 16 -23.49 0.80 -44.25
CA SER A 16 -23.24 -0.62 -43.97
C SER A 16 -21.86 -1.02 -43.41
N TRP A 17 -21.82 -1.35 -42.12
CA TRP A 17 -20.82 -2.24 -41.56
C TRP A 17 -21.41 -3.65 -41.46
N PRO A 18 -20.75 -4.71 -41.99
CA PRO A 18 -21.08 -6.05 -41.56
C PRO A 18 -20.67 -6.18 -40.09
N ALA A 19 -21.64 -6.46 -39.23
CA ALA A 19 -21.42 -6.84 -37.84
C ALA A 19 -20.73 -8.21 -37.79
N MET A 20 -19.42 -8.23 -38.01
CA MET A 20 -18.58 -9.37 -37.66
C MET A 20 -18.15 -9.19 -36.21
N GLY A 21 -18.75 -9.99 -35.32
CA GLY A 21 -18.36 -10.11 -33.93
C GLY A 21 -16.92 -10.60 -33.81
N GLY A 22 -15.96 -9.67 -33.88
CA GLY A 22 -14.59 -9.90 -33.49
C GLY A 22 -14.52 -9.93 -31.97
N LYS A 23 -14.22 -11.10 -31.42
CA LYS A 23 -13.87 -11.28 -30.00
C LYS A 23 -12.76 -10.29 -29.67
N LEU A 24 -13.05 -9.33 -28.78
CA LEU A 24 -12.04 -8.42 -28.21
C LEU A 24 -10.82 -9.25 -27.79
N PRO A 25 -9.59 -8.83 -28.11
CA PRO A 25 -8.41 -9.48 -27.56
C PRO A 25 -8.52 -9.39 -26.03
N GLY A 26 -8.57 -10.55 -25.37
CA GLY A 26 -8.56 -10.62 -23.92
C GLY A 26 -7.34 -9.89 -23.37
N PRO A 27 -7.42 -9.23 -22.20
CA PRO A 27 -6.31 -8.45 -21.68
C PRO A 27 -5.06 -9.33 -21.57
N ALA A 28 -4.05 -8.95 -22.33
CA ALA A 28 -2.75 -9.59 -22.34
C ALA A 28 -2.11 -9.44 -20.95
N SER A 29 -1.63 -10.56 -20.43
CA SER A 29 -0.84 -10.70 -19.21
C SER A 29 0.31 -9.69 -19.18
N GLY A 30 0.10 -8.59 -18.47
CA GLY A 30 0.99 -7.44 -18.33
C GLY A 30 0.31 -6.42 -17.41
N THR A 31 -0.02 -6.87 -16.19
CA THR A 31 -0.98 -6.22 -15.30
C THR A 31 -0.49 -4.84 -14.84
N ALA A 32 -1.29 -3.81 -15.16
CA ALA A 32 -1.15 -2.45 -14.64
C ALA A 32 -1.50 -2.42 -13.12
N PRO A 33 -1.25 -1.32 -12.39
CA PRO A 33 -1.52 -1.27 -10.95
C PRO A 33 -3.00 -1.55 -10.67
N ALA A 34 -3.31 -2.21 -9.56
CA ALA A 34 -4.68 -2.60 -9.18
C ALA A 34 -5.62 -1.38 -9.11
N ASN A 35 -5.09 -0.23 -8.69
CA ASN A 35 -5.82 1.04 -8.65
C ASN A 35 -6.24 1.58 -10.04
N ALA A 36 -5.64 1.10 -11.14
CA ALA A 36 -6.00 1.52 -12.49
C ALA A 36 -7.28 0.84 -13.01
N TYR A 37 -7.72 -0.26 -12.37
CA TYR A 37 -8.88 -1.05 -12.78
C TYR A 37 -10.00 -1.09 -11.73
N THR A 38 -9.79 -0.47 -10.57
CA THR A 38 -10.81 -0.43 -9.52
C THR A 38 -11.81 0.67 -9.82
N THR A 39 -13.01 0.27 -10.28
CA THR A 39 -14.22 1.08 -10.08
C THR A 39 -14.50 1.19 -8.58
N GLU A 40 -15.12 2.29 -8.15
CA GLU A 40 -15.44 2.57 -6.73
C GLU A 40 -16.24 1.45 -6.02
N SER A 41 -16.78 0.48 -6.76
CA SER A 41 -17.58 -0.64 -6.26
C SER A 41 -16.80 -1.90 -5.86
N ASN A 42 -15.52 -2.04 -6.23
CA ASN A 42 -14.75 -3.28 -5.98
C ASN A 42 -13.54 -3.01 -5.06
N PRO A 43 -13.58 -3.39 -3.77
CA PRO A 43 -12.50 -3.11 -2.85
C PRO A 43 -11.24 -3.92 -3.19
N ILE A 44 -10.07 -3.31 -3.05
CA ILE A 44 -8.79 -4.02 -3.17
C ILE A 44 -8.56 -4.85 -1.90
N VAL A 45 -8.76 -6.17 -2.00
CA VAL A 45 -8.54 -7.10 -0.88
C VAL A 45 -7.06 -7.50 -0.82
N VAL A 46 -6.35 -7.11 0.23
CA VAL A 46 -4.91 -7.42 0.41
C VAL A 46 -4.67 -8.64 1.29
N ILE A 47 -5.29 -8.70 2.48
CA ILE A 47 -5.09 -9.79 3.45
C ILE A 47 -6.26 -10.77 3.41
N GLY A 48 -7.49 -10.26 3.55
CA GLY A 48 -8.73 -11.03 3.50
C GLY A 48 -9.95 -10.12 3.66
N GLU A 49 -11.10 -10.55 3.15
CA GLU A 49 -12.35 -9.77 3.15
C GLU A 49 -12.88 -9.49 4.55
N GLN A 50 -12.60 -10.36 5.51
CA GLN A 50 -13.00 -10.19 6.91
C GLN A 50 -12.38 -8.96 7.60
N TYR A 51 -11.35 -8.35 7.00
CA TYR A 51 -10.72 -7.13 7.49
C TYR A 51 -11.22 -5.86 6.80
N ILE A 52 -12.31 -5.97 6.02
CA ILE A 52 -12.97 -4.84 5.38
C ILE A 52 -14.19 -4.45 6.22
N ALA A 53 -14.15 -3.25 6.80
CA ALA A 53 -15.28 -2.67 7.48
C ALA A 53 -16.12 -1.82 6.50
N PRO A 54 -17.46 -1.79 6.66
CA PRO A 54 -18.33 -0.96 5.82
C PRO A 54 -18.29 0.52 6.18
N TYR A 55 -17.56 0.89 7.23
CA TYR A 55 -17.36 2.25 7.71
C TYR A 55 -15.91 2.46 8.14
N PRO A 56 -15.43 3.72 8.23
CA PRO A 56 -14.11 4.04 8.75
C PRO A 56 -13.91 3.48 10.17
N VAL A 57 -12.73 2.90 10.42
CA VAL A 57 -12.36 2.33 11.72
C VAL A 57 -11.16 3.06 12.28
N ASP A 58 -11.31 3.58 13.50
CA ASP A 58 -10.22 4.18 14.25
C ASP A 58 -9.48 3.12 15.07
N LEU A 59 -8.16 3.10 14.92
CA LEU A 59 -7.27 2.17 15.60
C LEU A 59 -6.22 2.92 16.42
N LYS A 60 -5.90 2.39 17.60
CA LYS A 60 -4.85 2.91 18.48
C LYS A 60 -3.67 1.96 18.53
N ILE A 61 -2.46 2.50 18.51
CA ILE A 61 -1.24 1.74 18.77
C ILE A 61 -0.92 1.86 20.27
N GLN A 62 -0.86 0.73 20.98
CA GLN A 62 -0.53 0.68 22.39
C GLN A 62 0.76 -0.12 22.60
N HIS A 63 1.78 0.52 23.16
CA HIS A 63 3.00 -0.17 23.55
C HIS A 63 2.73 -1.01 24.81
N THR A 64 2.99 -2.30 24.73
CA THR A 64 2.87 -3.19 25.88
C THR A 64 4.03 -2.89 26.85
N VAL A 65 3.70 -2.48 28.07
CA VAL A 65 4.57 -1.77 29.03
C VAL A 65 5.81 -2.57 29.50
N PHE A 66 5.94 -3.86 29.18
CA PHE A 66 7.02 -4.73 29.68
C PHE A 66 8.09 -5.14 28.65
N THR A 67 7.99 -4.75 27.38
CA THR A 67 8.95 -5.21 26.33
C THR A 67 9.51 -4.09 25.47
N VAL A 68 10.04 -3.03 26.10
CA VAL A 68 10.77 -1.94 25.40
C VAL A 68 11.95 -2.51 24.58
N ALA A 69 12.52 -3.65 24.98
CA ALA A 69 13.60 -4.31 24.27
C ALA A 69 13.18 -4.98 22.94
N GLU A 70 11.89 -5.28 22.74
CA GLU A 70 11.44 -6.18 21.66
C GLU A 70 10.61 -5.50 20.57
N ASN A 71 10.25 -4.21 20.70
CA ASN A 71 9.41 -3.48 19.74
C ASN A 71 8.07 -4.19 19.43
N ASN A 72 7.50 -4.89 20.42
CA ASN A 72 6.18 -5.48 20.35
C ASN A 72 5.13 -4.44 20.77
N PHE A 73 3.99 -4.42 20.11
CA PHE A 73 2.87 -3.53 20.43
C PHE A 73 1.54 -4.12 19.98
N ASP A 74 0.49 -3.70 20.65
CA ASP A 74 -0.89 -4.08 20.34
C ASP A 74 -1.58 -2.96 19.55
N ILE A 75 -2.49 -3.34 18.68
CA ILE A 75 -3.35 -2.43 17.93
C ILE A 75 -4.77 -2.66 18.43
N THR A 76 -5.36 -1.65 19.04
CA THR A 76 -6.68 -1.71 19.68
C THR A 76 -7.71 -0.85 18.95
N ASP A 77 -9.00 -1.11 19.19
CA ASP A 77 -10.06 -0.17 18.83
C ASP A 77 -10.10 1.03 19.78
N VAL A 78 -11.02 1.97 19.54
CA VAL A 78 -11.25 3.13 20.41
C VAL A 78 -11.58 2.77 21.86
N ASN A 79 -12.14 1.58 22.10
CA ASN A 79 -12.54 1.05 23.41
C ASN A 79 -11.44 0.19 24.07
N ASP A 80 -10.22 0.19 23.53
CA ASP A 80 -9.08 -0.60 24.02
C ASP A 80 -9.23 -2.13 23.87
N ASN A 81 -10.12 -2.59 22.99
CA ASN A 81 -10.19 -4.00 22.63
C ASN A 81 -9.07 -4.34 21.63
N PRO A 82 -8.24 -5.37 21.89
CA PRO A 82 -7.15 -5.75 20.98
C PRO A 82 -7.70 -6.33 19.68
N ILE A 83 -7.35 -5.72 18.55
CA ILE A 83 -7.71 -6.20 17.20
C ILE A 83 -6.52 -6.94 16.58
N PHE A 84 -5.33 -6.38 16.71
CA PHE A 84 -4.10 -7.00 16.19
C PHE A 84 -2.96 -6.92 17.20
N LYS A 85 -1.97 -7.80 17.01
CA LYS A 85 -0.73 -7.80 17.78
C LYS A 85 0.45 -7.80 16.82
N VAL A 86 1.45 -6.96 17.07
CA VAL A 86 2.69 -6.95 16.30
C VAL A 86 3.80 -7.51 17.16
N LYS A 87 4.44 -8.56 16.66
CA LYS A 87 5.60 -9.18 17.32
C LYS A 87 6.81 -9.19 16.41
N ASN A 88 7.98 -8.96 17.00
CA ASN A 88 9.24 -9.35 16.39
C ASN A 88 9.48 -10.85 16.60
N LYS A 89 10.09 -11.51 15.62
CA LYS A 89 10.55 -12.89 15.81
C LYS A 89 11.83 -12.86 16.63
N LEU A 90 11.70 -13.07 17.94
CA LEU A 90 12.82 -13.16 18.88
C LEU A 90 13.90 -14.11 18.33
N PHE A 91 15.15 -13.63 18.31
CA PHE A 91 16.38 -14.44 18.12
C PHE A 91 16.63 -15.13 16.76
N SER A 92 15.98 -14.77 15.65
CA SER A 92 16.37 -15.34 14.34
C SER A 92 16.55 -14.36 13.18
N PHE A 93 15.85 -13.23 13.14
CA PHE A 93 16.02 -12.23 12.07
C PHE A 93 15.64 -10.83 12.57
N PRO A 94 16.58 -9.90 12.83
CA PRO A 94 16.27 -8.55 13.34
C PRO A 94 15.36 -7.73 12.40
N ASP A 95 15.22 -8.16 11.15
CA ASP A 95 14.44 -7.49 10.12
C ASP A 95 13.13 -8.21 9.75
N ARG A 96 12.58 -9.02 10.66
CA ARG A 96 11.29 -9.71 10.47
C ARG A 96 10.26 -9.34 11.54
N ARG A 97 9.08 -8.90 11.08
CA ARG A 97 7.90 -8.58 11.91
C ARG A 97 6.73 -9.46 11.53
N VAL A 98 5.88 -9.80 12.49
CA VAL A 98 4.66 -10.58 12.25
C VAL A 98 3.47 -9.82 12.82
N LEU A 99 2.44 -9.63 11.99
CA LEU A 99 1.13 -9.15 12.39
C LEU A 99 0.24 -10.36 12.70
N LEU A 100 -0.34 -10.37 13.88
CA LEU A 100 -1.20 -11.42 14.40
C LEU A 100 -2.62 -10.86 14.61
N ASP A 101 -3.62 -11.72 14.54
CA ASP A 101 -4.97 -11.37 15.00
C ASP A 101 -5.04 -11.28 16.54
N ALA A 102 -6.21 -10.90 17.07
CA ALA A 102 -6.48 -10.85 18.50
C ALA A 102 -6.23 -12.20 19.22
N ALA A 103 -6.50 -13.33 18.54
CA ALA A 103 -6.29 -14.68 19.05
C ALA A 103 -4.82 -15.14 19.00
N GLY A 104 -3.94 -14.39 18.33
CA GLY A 104 -2.52 -14.71 18.19
C GLY A 104 -2.18 -15.54 16.96
N ASN A 105 -3.08 -15.69 15.98
CA ASN A 105 -2.78 -16.36 14.73
C ASN A 105 -2.04 -15.42 13.77
N PRO A 106 -0.98 -15.87 13.08
CA PRO A 106 -0.21 -15.04 12.17
C PRO A 106 -0.99 -14.73 10.89
N LEU A 107 -1.19 -13.45 10.63
CA LEU A 107 -1.89 -12.95 9.43
C LEU A 107 -0.92 -12.68 8.30
N VAL A 108 0.10 -11.88 8.58
CA VAL A 108 1.16 -11.54 7.62
C VAL A 108 2.49 -11.41 8.31
N SER A 109 3.57 -11.69 7.57
CA SER A 109 4.92 -11.40 8.01
C SER A 109 5.63 -10.46 7.05
N LEU A 110 6.28 -9.45 7.63
CA LEU A 110 7.05 -8.44 6.94
C LEU A 110 8.52 -8.80 7.08
N LYS A 111 9.24 -8.82 5.96
CA LYS A 111 10.65 -9.17 5.90
C LYS A 111 11.41 -8.14 5.09
N GLN A 112 12.47 -7.59 5.67
CA GLN A 112 13.37 -6.74 4.90
C GLN A 112 14.25 -7.63 4.02
N LYS A 113 14.31 -7.31 2.73
CA LYS A 113 15.28 -7.94 1.83
C LYS A 113 16.62 -7.25 2.00
N VAL A 114 17.49 -7.82 2.83
CA VAL A 114 18.90 -7.39 2.92
C VAL A 114 19.70 -8.19 1.89
N LYS A 115 19.80 -7.68 0.66
CA LYS A 115 20.87 -8.13 -0.24
C LYS A 115 22.06 -7.18 -0.05
N ILE A 116 23.23 -7.75 0.22
CA ILE A 116 24.52 -7.06 0.42
C ILE A 116 24.91 -6.16 -0.77
N LEU A 117 24.22 -6.29 -1.91
CA LEU A 117 24.45 -5.53 -3.15
C LEU A 117 23.24 -4.69 -3.62
N SER A 118 22.14 -4.63 -2.88
CA SER A 118 20.93 -3.88 -3.28
C SER A 118 20.77 -2.63 -2.43
N VAL A 119 21.07 -1.47 -3.03
CA VAL A 119 21.05 -0.11 -2.44
C VAL A 119 19.66 0.35 -1.97
N HIS A 120 18.61 -0.46 -2.17
CA HIS A 120 17.24 -0.13 -1.79
C HIS A 120 16.71 -1.13 -0.75
N ARG A 121 16.57 -0.67 0.51
CA ARG A 121 15.84 -1.42 1.55
C ARG A 121 14.40 -1.62 1.07
N ARG A 122 14.07 -2.85 0.64
CA ARG A 122 12.72 -3.24 0.21
C ARG A 122 12.15 -4.21 1.22
N TRP A 123 10.97 -3.89 1.72
CA TRP A 123 10.18 -4.79 2.54
C TRP A 123 9.31 -5.66 1.64
N ARG A 124 9.17 -6.93 2.02
CA ARG A 124 8.25 -7.87 1.40
C ARG A 124 7.30 -8.38 2.46
N VAL A 125 6.03 -8.54 2.09
CA VAL A 125 4.97 -8.99 2.97
C VAL A 125 4.42 -10.30 2.43
N PHE A 126 4.32 -11.29 3.31
CA PHE A 126 3.86 -12.64 3.01
C PHE A 126 2.69 -13.01 3.90
N ARG A 127 1.84 -13.93 3.43
CA ARG A 127 0.75 -14.51 4.21
C ARG A 127 1.29 -15.39 5.34
N GLY A 128 0.70 -15.25 6.53
CA GLY A 128 1.13 -15.93 7.74
C GLY A 128 2.61 -15.75 8.03
N GLU A 129 3.25 -16.81 8.54
CA GLU A 129 4.71 -16.86 8.72
C GLU A 129 5.46 -17.48 7.52
N SER A 130 4.89 -17.44 6.32
CA SER A 130 5.55 -17.99 5.14
C SER A 130 6.66 -17.07 4.60
N ASP A 131 7.58 -17.68 3.83
CA ASP A 131 8.61 -17.01 3.02
C ASP A 131 8.52 -17.46 1.54
N LYS A 132 7.46 -18.20 1.17
CA LYS A 132 7.28 -18.75 -0.18
C LYS A 132 6.78 -17.68 -1.15
N SER A 133 7.13 -17.80 -2.42
CA SER A 133 6.62 -16.92 -3.47
C SER A 133 5.10 -17.01 -3.65
N SER A 134 4.50 -18.19 -3.39
CA SER A 134 3.04 -18.40 -3.42
C SER A 134 2.29 -17.56 -2.39
N ASP A 135 2.95 -17.22 -1.30
CA ASP A 135 2.36 -16.48 -0.18
C ASP A 135 2.72 -14.99 -0.23
N PHE A 136 3.39 -14.52 -1.29
CA PHE A 136 3.76 -13.13 -1.46
C PHE A 136 2.53 -12.26 -1.72
N LEU A 137 2.35 -11.20 -0.93
CA LEU A 137 1.20 -10.29 -1.05
C LEU A 137 1.59 -8.98 -1.72
N PHE A 138 2.61 -8.31 -1.19
CA PHE A 138 3.07 -7.03 -1.71
C PHE A 138 4.46 -6.71 -1.18
N SER A 139 5.01 -5.62 -1.70
CA SER A 139 6.30 -5.10 -1.27
C SER A 139 6.29 -3.60 -1.19
N VAL A 140 7.15 -3.08 -0.33
CA VAL A 140 7.25 -1.65 -0.04
C VAL A 140 8.69 -1.22 -0.22
N ARG A 141 8.92 -0.14 -0.96
CA ARG A 141 10.25 0.48 -1.07
C ARG A 141 10.12 1.98 -0.89
N LYS A 142 11.21 2.62 -0.46
CA LYS A 142 11.32 4.07 -0.52
C LYS A 142 11.30 4.52 -1.97
N SER A 143 10.53 5.57 -2.27
CA SER A 143 10.58 6.19 -3.59
C SER A 143 11.99 6.72 -3.87
N SER A 144 12.42 6.62 -5.12
CA SER A 144 13.74 7.09 -5.54
C SER A 144 13.73 8.61 -5.66
N LEU A 145 13.96 9.34 -4.56
CA LEU A 145 14.16 10.79 -4.57
C LEU A 145 15.57 11.17 -5.06
N VAL A 146 15.92 10.71 -6.26
CA VAL A 146 17.16 11.11 -6.95
C VAL A 146 16.83 12.35 -7.77
N HIS A 147 17.10 13.54 -7.20
CA HIS A 147 17.64 14.76 -7.87
C HIS A 147 17.34 16.08 -7.13
N LEU A 148 16.45 16.13 -6.14
CA LEU A 148 16.15 17.38 -5.42
C LEU A 148 16.74 17.45 -4.00
N LYS A 149 17.88 16.78 -3.76
CA LYS A 149 18.58 16.81 -2.46
C LYS A 149 19.58 17.97 -2.30
N MET A 150 19.71 18.85 -3.30
CA MET A 150 20.74 19.90 -3.30
C MET A 150 20.25 21.30 -2.93
N ARG A 151 18.98 21.55 -2.52
CA ARG A 151 18.56 22.94 -2.28
C ARG A 151 17.77 23.29 -1.02
N THR A 152 17.10 22.38 -0.32
CA THR A 152 16.36 22.78 0.90
C THR A 152 16.41 21.71 1.99
N LYS A 153 17.20 21.97 3.03
CA LYS A 153 17.44 21.09 4.18
C LYS A 153 16.22 20.94 5.12
N THR A 154 15.00 21.31 4.71
CA THR A 154 13.88 21.53 5.65
C THR A 154 12.54 20.98 5.18
N THR A 155 12.42 20.20 4.09
CA THR A 155 11.13 19.56 3.74
C THR A 155 11.32 18.19 3.09
N THR A 156 11.76 17.19 3.85
CA THR A 156 11.91 15.82 3.31
C THR A 156 10.65 15.01 3.60
N THR A 157 9.61 15.18 2.79
CA THR A 157 8.48 14.25 2.78
C THR A 157 9.01 12.89 2.34
N THR A 158 8.98 11.90 3.23
CA THR A 158 9.36 10.53 2.85
C THR A 158 8.17 9.90 2.18
N THR A 159 8.34 9.36 0.97
CA THR A 159 7.29 8.60 0.32
C THR A 159 7.72 7.16 0.13
N LEU A 160 6.78 6.24 0.37
CA LEU A 160 6.95 4.81 0.13
C LEU A 160 5.98 4.38 -0.96
N ASP A 161 6.49 3.55 -1.85
CA ASP A 161 5.75 2.98 -2.96
C ASP A 161 5.44 1.52 -2.64
N VAL A 162 4.16 1.14 -2.73
CA VAL A 162 3.66 -0.21 -2.48
C VAL A 162 3.28 -0.86 -3.81
N PHE A 163 3.81 -2.06 -4.04
CA PHE A 163 3.54 -2.86 -5.22
C PHE A 163 2.94 -4.20 -4.80
N LEU A 164 1.72 -4.47 -5.24
CA LEU A 164 1.02 -5.73 -5.05
C LEU A 164 1.68 -6.85 -5.85
N ALA A 165 1.47 -8.10 -5.43
CA ALA A 165 2.00 -9.28 -6.11
C ALA A 165 1.51 -9.43 -7.56
N SER A 166 0.31 -8.92 -7.86
CA SER A 166 -0.26 -8.89 -9.21
C SER A 166 0.45 -7.90 -10.13
N ASN A 167 1.10 -6.87 -9.58
CA ASN A 167 1.79 -5.82 -10.32
C ASN A 167 3.24 -6.22 -10.59
N THR A 168 3.45 -7.00 -11.66
CA THR A 168 4.78 -7.49 -12.07
C THR A 168 5.61 -6.45 -12.81
N SER A 169 4.97 -5.43 -13.40
CA SER A 169 5.65 -4.37 -14.15
C SER A 169 6.39 -3.39 -13.23
N GLU A 170 5.87 -3.15 -12.01
CA GLU A 170 6.34 -2.14 -11.05
C GLU A 170 6.50 -0.73 -11.66
N SER A 171 5.80 -0.42 -12.76
CA SER A 171 5.91 0.88 -13.44
C SER A 171 5.27 2.00 -12.63
N LEU A 172 4.15 1.70 -11.97
CA LEU A 172 3.40 2.58 -11.10
C LEU A 172 3.03 1.84 -9.80
N PRO A 173 3.02 2.55 -8.65
CA PRO A 173 2.63 1.95 -7.37
C PRO A 173 1.12 1.73 -7.29
N ASP A 174 0.73 0.63 -6.64
CA ASP A 174 -0.68 0.34 -6.31
C ASP A 174 -1.16 1.24 -5.17
N PHE A 175 -0.31 1.42 -4.16
CA PHE A 175 -0.54 2.37 -3.07
C PHE A 175 0.68 3.24 -2.85
N LYS A 176 0.42 4.46 -2.38
CA LYS A 176 1.46 5.42 -2.02
C LYS A 176 1.29 5.82 -0.57
N ILE A 177 2.39 5.80 0.17
CA ILE A 177 2.42 6.27 1.56
C ILE A 177 3.23 7.54 1.56
N THR A 178 2.69 8.61 2.14
CA THR A 178 3.41 9.86 2.31
C THR A 178 3.53 10.20 3.79
N GLU A 179 4.75 10.45 4.23
CA GLU A 179 5.09 10.81 5.60
C GLU A 179 5.59 12.27 5.62
N GLY A 180 4.90 13.12 6.37
CA GLY A 180 5.34 14.48 6.63
C GLY A 180 6.35 14.52 7.77
N TRP A 181 7.56 15.04 7.52
CA TRP A 181 8.62 15.14 8.54
C TRP A 181 8.27 16.05 9.74
N ARG A 182 7.36 17.02 9.54
CA ARG A 182 7.02 18.05 10.55
C ARG A 182 5.77 17.72 11.37
N ASP A 183 4.85 16.94 10.79
CA ASP A 183 3.51 16.76 11.36
C ASP A 183 3.27 15.35 11.92
N SER A 184 4.26 14.45 11.82
CA SER A 184 4.13 13.03 12.19
C SER A 184 2.91 12.34 11.57
N SER A 185 2.38 12.90 10.48
CA SER A 185 1.21 12.40 9.79
C SER A 185 1.67 11.46 8.68
N CYS A 186 1.02 10.31 8.62
CA CYS A 186 1.22 9.32 7.58
C CYS A 186 -0.11 9.15 6.85
N THR A 187 -0.13 9.33 5.53
CA THR A 187 -1.35 9.15 4.74
C THR A 187 -1.10 8.11 3.66
N ILE A 188 -2.04 7.18 3.53
CA ILE A 188 -2.01 6.08 2.57
C ILE A 188 -3.02 6.37 1.47
N PHE A 189 -2.58 6.29 0.23
CA PHE A 189 -3.35 6.58 -0.97
C PHE A 189 -3.49 5.35 -1.86
N ALA A 190 -4.69 5.13 -2.39
CA ALA A 190 -4.95 4.27 -3.53
C ALA A 190 -5.29 5.15 -4.74
N GLY A 191 -4.35 5.30 -5.67
CA GLY A 191 -4.47 6.31 -6.73
C GLY A 191 -4.55 7.73 -6.13
N HIS A 192 -5.69 8.39 -6.28
CA HIS A 192 -5.95 9.73 -5.72
C HIS A 192 -6.81 9.68 -4.43
N ALA A 193 -7.35 8.53 -4.06
CA ALA A 193 -8.20 8.38 -2.89
C ALA A 193 -7.36 8.12 -1.63
N ILE A 194 -7.71 8.77 -0.53
CA ILE A 194 -7.15 8.49 0.80
C ILE A 194 -7.86 7.26 1.36
N ILE A 195 -7.10 6.23 1.72
CA ILE A 195 -7.64 4.99 2.30
C ILE A 195 -7.30 4.80 3.78
N ALA A 196 -6.28 5.51 4.29
CA ALA A 196 -5.96 5.55 5.70
C ALA A 196 -5.13 6.80 6.04
N GLN A 197 -5.24 7.26 7.27
CA GLN A 197 -4.43 8.35 7.82
C GLN A 197 -4.06 8.06 9.26
N VAL A 198 -2.82 8.38 9.62
CA VAL A 198 -2.33 8.36 11.00
C VAL A 198 -2.39 9.79 11.53
N LEU A 199 -3.13 9.96 12.62
CA LEU A 199 -3.20 11.20 13.37
C LEU A 199 -2.30 11.06 14.60
N ASN A 200 -1.32 11.96 14.75
CA ASN A 200 -0.52 12.00 15.96
C ASN A 200 -1.27 12.82 17.03
N LEU A 201 -1.83 12.15 18.04
CA LEU A 201 -2.52 12.80 19.16
C LEU A 201 -1.55 13.32 20.24
N LEU A 202 -0.24 13.10 20.11
CA LEU A 202 0.76 13.50 21.12
C LEU A 202 1.19 14.99 21.07
N PHE A 203 0.49 15.84 20.30
CA PHE A 203 0.74 17.30 20.25
C PHE A 203 -0.49 18.14 20.66
N GLN A 204 -1.41 17.59 21.46
CA GLN A 204 -2.55 18.34 22.01
C GLN A 204 -2.47 18.56 23.54
N SER A 205 -1.28 18.89 24.07
CA SER A 205 -1.13 19.40 25.45
C SER A 205 -0.43 20.75 25.48
#